data_AF-A0A839GQK3-F1
#
_entry.id   AF-A0A839GQK3-F1
#
_cell.length_a   1.000
_cell.length_b   1.000
_cell.length_c   1.000
_cell.angle_alpha   90.00
_cell.angle_beta   90.00
_cell.angle_gamma   90.00
#
_symmetry.space_group_name_H-M   'P 1'
#
loop_
_entity.id
_entity.type
_entity.pdbx_description
1 polymer ?
#
loop_
_entity_poly.entity_id
_entity_poly.type
_entity_poly.pdbx_seq_one_letter_code
_entity_poly.pdbx_strand_id
1 'polypeptide(L)'
;MARLGFILLLVLHALIHLLGFVKEFHLTTKHLLTGKTSVPLSPAQAKASGIAWLVACLLFAIAALLYLLRKESWWLWSAGAILLSQCLIFLYWQDAKYGTLANGLLLVVTVVAYGQWQFSQMVQAEKGPFMTAPAEPADPLSPNQVAHLPAPVQRWLHRSNVVGKQPLQTAYLQQQGQLRTSPDGAWMPVQAEQFFTVDTPGFLWVAQVQAAPMVHLAGRDKY
;
A
#
# COMPACT_ATOMS: atom_id res chain seq x y z
N MET A 1 13.58 13.04 -3.45
CA MET A 1 13.52 13.36 -4.90
C MET A 1 12.42 12.58 -5.63
N ALA A 2 12.40 11.24 -5.62
CA ALA A 2 11.41 10.44 -6.35
C ALA A 2 9.93 10.75 -5.99
N ARG A 3 9.63 10.96 -4.69
CA ARG A 3 8.28 11.36 -4.23
C ARG A 3 7.80 12.68 -4.85
N LEU A 4 8.69 13.68 -4.90
CA LEU A 4 8.40 14.99 -5.50
C LEU A 4 8.19 14.86 -7.01
N GLY A 5 9.05 14.08 -7.69
CA GLY A 5 8.91 13.82 -9.12
C GLY A 5 7.60 13.13 -9.48
N PHE A 6 7.16 12.14 -8.69
CA PHE A 6 5.88 11.47 -8.90
C PHE A 6 4.69 12.42 -8.70
N ILE A 7 4.68 13.21 -7.63
CA ILE A 7 3.61 14.20 -7.38
C ILE A 7 3.56 15.22 -8.52
N LEU A 8 4.72 15.70 -8.97
CA LEU A 8 4.81 16.65 -10.06
C LEU A 8 4.24 16.06 -11.35
N LEU A 9 4.59 14.81 -11.70
CA LEU A 9 4.02 14.10 -12.84
C LEU A 9 2.50 14.02 -12.73
N LEU A 10 1.97 13.64 -11.56
CA LEU A 10 0.54 13.46 -11.32
C LEU A 10 -0.23 14.78 -11.47
N VAL A 11 0.29 15.87 -10.86
CA VAL A 11 -0.33 17.20 -10.92
C VAL A 11 -0.24 17.81 -12.31
N LEU A 12 0.92 17.77 -12.96
CA LEU A 12 1.07 18.29 -14.32
C LEU A 12 0.19 17.52 -15.31
N HIS A 13 0.12 16.19 -15.17
CA HIS A 13 -0.75 15.39 -16.00
C HIS A 13 -2.22 15.75 -15.76
N ALA A 14 -2.66 15.89 -14.49
CA ALA A 14 -4.01 16.37 -14.14
C ALA A 14 -4.35 17.71 -14.82
N LEU A 15 -3.45 18.68 -14.74
CA LEU A 15 -3.67 20.03 -15.30
C LEU A 15 -3.80 20.01 -16.82
N ILE A 16 -3.09 19.13 -17.53
CA ILE A 16 -3.21 19.00 -18.99
C ILE A 16 -4.60 18.55 -19.42
N HIS A 17 -5.30 17.74 -18.60
CA HIS A 17 -6.68 17.32 -18.88
C HIS A 17 -7.65 18.52 -18.93
N LEU A 18 -7.36 19.63 -18.26
CA LEU A 18 -8.19 20.86 -18.34
C LEU A 18 -8.24 21.44 -19.76
N LEU A 19 -7.22 21.22 -20.59
CA LEU A 19 -7.20 21.70 -21.98
C LEU A 19 -8.33 21.06 -22.80
N GLY A 20 -8.62 19.77 -22.58
CA GLY A 20 -9.71 19.06 -23.23
C GLY A 20 -11.08 19.63 -22.84
N PHE A 21 -11.29 19.92 -21.54
CA PHE A 21 -12.51 20.56 -21.06
C PHE A 21 -12.70 21.96 -21.65
N VAL A 22 -11.66 22.81 -21.58
CA VAL A 22 -11.68 24.17 -22.14
C VAL A 22 -12.01 24.16 -23.63
N LYS A 23 -11.50 23.18 -24.38
CA LYS A 23 -11.79 23.03 -25.81
C LYS A 23 -13.25 22.68 -26.07
N GLU A 24 -13.80 21.64 -25.43
CA GLU A 24 -15.16 21.16 -25.76
C GLU A 24 -16.26 22.11 -25.29
N PHE A 25 -15.94 22.99 -24.33
CA PHE A 25 -16.83 24.04 -23.86
C PHE A 25 -16.57 25.39 -24.54
N HIS A 26 -15.63 25.47 -25.47
CA HIS A 26 -15.26 26.70 -26.19
C HIS A 26 -14.96 27.89 -25.26
N LEU A 27 -14.27 27.64 -24.15
CA LEU A 27 -13.98 28.66 -23.12
C LEU A 27 -12.83 29.61 -23.51
N THR A 28 -12.25 29.44 -24.70
CA THR A 28 -11.21 30.30 -25.24
C THR A 28 -11.36 30.45 -26.75
N THR A 29 -10.95 31.60 -27.28
CA THR A 29 -10.88 31.88 -28.72
C THR A 29 -9.58 31.40 -29.35
N LYS A 30 -8.59 30.98 -28.55
CA LYS A 30 -7.32 30.45 -29.03
C LYS A 30 -7.48 28.99 -29.44
N HIS A 31 -6.99 28.63 -30.63
CA HIS A 31 -6.90 27.24 -31.07
C HIS A 31 -5.74 26.51 -30.35
N LEU A 32 -5.98 26.07 -29.12
CA LEU A 32 -4.98 25.34 -28.31
C LEU A 32 -4.81 23.88 -28.76
N LEU A 33 -5.89 23.25 -29.23
CA LEU A 33 -5.95 21.86 -29.68
C LEU A 33 -6.61 21.79 -31.05
N THR A 34 -6.26 20.78 -31.87
CA THR A 34 -6.88 20.61 -33.18
C THR A 34 -8.35 20.18 -33.07
N GLY A 35 -8.70 19.50 -31.98
CA GLY A 35 -10.04 19.01 -31.72
C GLY A 35 -10.45 17.82 -32.58
N LYS A 36 -9.51 17.25 -33.36
CA LYS A 36 -9.76 16.10 -34.23
C LYS A 36 -9.88 14.84 -33.39
N THR A 37 -11.04 14.21 -33.49
CA THR A 37 -11.32 12.94 -32.83
C THR A 37 -11.15 11.77 -33.80
N SER A 38 -10.82 10.61 -33.25
CA SER A 38 -10.69 9.35 -33.99
C SER A 38 -12.02 8.85 -34.56
N VAL A 39 -13.14 9.24 -33.93
CA VAL A 39 -14.50 9.05 -34.43
C VAL A 39 -15.27 10.37 -34.39
N PRO A 40 -16.14 10.66 -35.36
CA PRO A 40 -16.93 11.89 -35.35
C PRO A 40 -17.88 11.92 -34.15
N LEU A 41 -17.92 13.04 -33.44
CA LEU A 41 -18.78 13.24 -32.27
C LEU A 41 -19.91 14.21 -32.61
N SER A 42 -21.12 13.91 -32.11
CA SER A 42 -22.20 14.88 -32.06
C SER A 42 -21.88 16.01 -31.07
N PRO A 43 -22.55 17.17 -31.15
CA PRO A 43 -22.33 18.26 -30.18
C PRO A 43 -22.55 17.85 -28.71
N ALA A 44 -23.50 16.96 -28.46
CA ALA A 44 -23.75 16.44 -27.12
C ALA A 44 -22.60 15.52 -26.64
N GLN A 45 -22.09 14.65 -27.53
CA GLN A 45 -20.96 13.77 -27.24
C GLN A 45 -19.66 14.56 -27.02
N ALA A 46 -19.44 15.62 -27.79
CA ALA A 46 -18.32 16.55 -27.60
C ALA A 46 -18.34 17.15 -26.18
N LYS A 47 -19.47 17.74 -25.76
CA LYS A 47 -19.61 18.27 -24.39
C LYS A 47 -19.44 17.20 -23.31
N ALA A 48 -20.00 16.00 -23.52
CA ALA A 48 -19.83 14.89 -22.59
C ALA A 48 -18.35 14.48 -22.45
N SER A 49 -17.60 14.46 -23.55
CA SER A 49 -16.15 14.20 -23.50
C SER A 49 -15.38 15.32 -22.79
N GLY A 50 -15.81 16.57 -22.92
CA GLY A 50 -15.29 17.70 -22.13
C GLY A 50 -15.47 17.48 -20.63
N ILE A 51 -16.66 17.05 -20.21
CA ILE A 51 -16.92 16.69 -18.80
C ILE A 51 -16.02 15.52 -18.38
N ALA A 52 -15.85 14.50 -19.23
CA ALA A 52 -14.97 13.38 -18.94
C ALA A 52 -13.50 13.81 -18.75
N TRP A 53 -12.99 14.77 -19.54
CA TRP A 53 -11.67 15.38 -19.33
C TRP A 53 -11.58 16.05 -17.96
N LEU A 54 -12.60 16.81 -17.55
CA LEU A 54 -12.65 17.44 -16.23
C LEU A 54 -12.68 16.38 -15.10
N VAL A 55 -13.45 15.30 -15.27
CA VAL A 55 -13.48 14.19 -14.31
C VAL A 55 -12.11 13.53 -14.20
N ALA A 56 -11.41 13.27 -15.30
CA ALA A 56 -10.05 12.73 -15.28
C ALA A 56 -9.09 13.66 -14.50
N CYS A 57 -9.16 14.98 -14.73
CA CYS A 57 -8.41 15.97 -13.95
C CYS A 57 -8.68 15.85 -12.44
N LEU A 58 -9.96 15.77 -12.05
CA LEU A 58 -10.37 15.67 -10.65
C LEU A 58 -9.91 14.35 -10.00
N LEU A 59 -10.02 13.23 -10.71
CA LEU A 59 -9.56 11.92 -10.22
C LEU A 59 -8.04 11.93 -9.96
N PHE A 60 -7.25 12.49 -10.89
CA PHE A 60 -5.81 12.67 -10.66
C PHE A 60 -5.54 13.64 -9.49
N ALA A 61 -6.27 14.75 -9.38
CA ALA A 61 -6.11 15.67 -8.25
C ALA A 61 -6.42 15.01 -6.89
N ILE A 62 -7.47 14.18 -6.82
CA ILE A 62 -7.81 13.38 -5.62
C ILE A 62 -6.69 12.38 -5.34
N ALA A 63 -6.17 11.68 -6.36
CA ALA A 63 -5.05 10.76 -6.19
C ALA A 63 -3.79 11.48 -5.66
N ALA A 64 -3.47 12.67 -6.17
CA ALA A 64 -2.37 13.50 -5.67
C ALA A 64 -2.57 13.88 -4.20
N LEU A 65 -3.77 14.34 -3.84
CA LEU A 65 -4.11 14.74 -2.48
C LEU A 65 -3.98 13.56 -1.50
N LEU A 66 -4.57 12.40 -1.83
CA LEU A 66 -4.48 11.21 -0.99
C LEU A 66 -3.05 10.71 -0.85
N TYR A 67 -2.24 10.79 -1.91
CA TYR A 67 -0.81 10.47 -1.86
C TYR A 67 -0.01 11.42 -0.95
N LEU A 68 -0.33 12.72 -0.98
CA LEU A 68 0.25 13.71 -0.06
C LEU A 68 -0.13 13.41 1.40
N LEU A 69 -1.40 13.08 1.64
CA LEU A 69 -1.96 12.68 2.93
C LEU A 69 -1.52 11.27 3.39
N ARG A 70 -0.69 10.57 2.61
CA ARG A 70 -0.19 9.20 2.88
C ARG A 70 -1.32 8.17 3.06
N LYS A 71 -2.46 8.37 2.39
CA LYS A 71 -3.57 7.41 2.39
C LYS A 71 -3.32 6.35 1.33
N GLU A 72 -3.23 5.08 1.72
CA GLU A 72 -2.92 3.97 0.81
C GLU A 72 -3.94 3.82 -0.33
N SER A 73 -5.20 4.26 -0.13
CA SER A 73 -6.26 4.20 -1.14
C SER A 73 -6.07 5.09 -2.38
N TRP A 74 -5.01 5.91 -2.44
CA TRP A 74 -4.73 6.78 -3.59
C TRP A 74 -4.61 5.99 -4.92
N TRP A 75 -4.12 4.74 -4.87
CA TRP A 75 -3.91 3.91 -6.06
C TRP A 75 -5.23 3.66 -6.80
N LEU A 76 -6.35 3.55 -6.09
CA LEU A 76 -7.67 3.29 -6.67
C LEU A 76 -8.12 4.47 -7.55
N TRP A 77 -7.95 5.69 -7.04
CA TRP A 77 -8.26 6.92 -7.76
C TRP A 77 -7.34 7.13 -8.96
N SER A 78 -6.04 6.83 -8.79
CA SER A 78 -5.07 6.83 -9.89
C SER A 78 -5.45 5.83 -10.99
N ALA A 79 -5.83 4.60 -10.64
CA ALA A 79 -6.24 3.57 -11.59
C ALA A 79 -7.47 4.02 -12.39
N GLY A 80 -8.51 4.54 -11.72
CA GLY A 80 -9.69 5.09 -12.38
C GLY A 80 -9.36 6.26 -13.32
N ALA A 81 -8.49 7.17 -12.88
CA ALA A 81 -8.03 8.29 -13.68
C ALA A 81 -7.27 7.85 -14.94
N ILE A 82 -6.36 6.87 -14.81
CA ILE A 82 -5.58 6.31 -15.93
C ILE A 82 -6.49 5.66 -16.96
N LEU A 83 -7.46 4.85 -16.52
CA LEU A 83 -8.40 4.19 -17.43
C LEU A 83 -9.23 5.21 -18.22
N LEU A 84 -9.83 6.19 -17.53
CA LEU A 84 -10.61 7.24 -18.18
C LEU A 84 -9.73 8.09 -19.13
N SER A 85 -8.55 8.51 -18.65
CA SER A 85 -7.53 9.24 -19.41
C SER A 85 -7.17 8.51 -20.69
N GLN A 86 -6.92 7.19 -20.61
CA GLN A 86 -6.51 6.41 -21.77
C GLN A 86 -7.62 6.28 -22.82
N CYS A 87 -8.88 6.12 -22.40
CA CYS A 87 -10.03 6.15 -23.31
C CYS A 87 -10.14 7.50 -24.04
N LEU A 88 -9.96 8.61 -23.31
CA LEU A 88 -9.98 9.95 -23.89
C LEU A 88 -8.81 10.19 -24.84
N ILE A 89 -7.61 9.71 -24.51
CA ILE A 89 -6.44 9.80 -25.40
C ILE A 89 -6.68 9.06 -26.70
N PHE A 90 -7.29 7.86 -26.68
CA PHE A 90 -7.63 7.15 -27.91
C PHE A 90 -8.67 7.90 -28.75
N LEU A 91 -9.63 8.57 -28.12
CA LEU A 91 -10.60 9.40 -28.81
C LEU A 91 -9.97 10.67 -29.41
N TYR A 92 -8.99 11.28 -28.75
CA TYR A 92 -8.31 12.52 -29.14
C TYR A 92 -6.85 12.28 -29.54
N TRP A 93 -6.58 11.21 -30.30
CA TRP A 93 -5.22 10.72 -30.52
C TRP A 93 -4.25 11.78 -31.07
N GLN A 94 -4.70 12.60 -32.02
CA GLN A 94 -3.85 13.62 -32.66
C GLN A 94 -3.32 14.65 -31.64
N ASP A 95 -4.16 15.04 -30.69
CA ASP A 95 -3.85 16.06 -29.69
C ASP A 95 -3.20 15.45 -28.44
N ALA A 96 -3.56 14.21 -28.07
CA ALA A 96 -3.32 13.68 -26.73
C ALA A 96 -2.38 12.46 -26.66
N LYS A 97 -1.89 11.89 -27.78
CA LYS A 97 -1.09 10.64 -27.80
C LYS A 97 0.08 10.58 -26.81
N TYR A 98 0.75 11.70 -26.55
CA TYR A 98 1.87 11.74 -25.60
C TYR A 98 1.42 11.54 -24.14
N GLY A 99 0.14 11.76 -23.84
CA GLY A 99 -0.47 11.41 -22.55
C GLY A 99 -0.39 9.92 -22.22
N THR A 100 -0.31 9.04 -23.23
CA THR A 100 -0.13 7.60 -23.00
C THR A 100 1.19 7.27 -22.31
N LEU A 101 2.26 8.03 -22.58
CA LEU A 101 3.53 7.86 -21.86
C LEU A 101 3.36 8.19 -20.37
N ALA A 102 2.68 9.30 -20.05
CA ALA A 102 2.38 9.67 -18.67
C ALA A 102 1.51 8.61 -17.98
N ASN A 103 0.45 8.11 -18.63
CA ASN A 103 -0.37 7.02 -18.13
C ASN A 103 0.46 5.76 -17.85
N GLY A 104 1.38 5.38 -18.74
CA GLY A 104 2.25 4.22 -18.55
C GLY A 104 3.14 4.35 -17.31
N LEU A 105 3.76 5.51 -17.10
CA LEU A 105 4.57 5.78 -15.91
C LEU A 105 3.71 5.75 -14.63
N LEU A 106 2.53 6.37 -14.65
CA LEU A 106 1.60 6.37 -13.52
C LEU A 106 1.07 4.96 -13.21
N LEU A 107 0.83 4.15 -14.25
CA LEU A 107 0.35 2.77 -14.13
C LEU A 107 1.36 1.89 -13.39
N VAL A 108 2.65 1.97 -13.73
CA VAL A 108 3.70 1.21 -13.03
C VAL A 108 3.68 1.49 -11.52
N VAL A 109 3.67 2.77 -11.13
CA VAL A 109 3.65 3.15 -9.71
C VAL A 109 2.33 2.72 -9.04
N THR A 110 1.22 2.82 -9.77
CA THR A 110 -0.11 2.43 -9.29
C THR A 110 -0.22 0.92 -9.03
N VAL A 111 0.36 0.08 -9.91
CA VAL A 111 0.39 -1.38 -9.75
C VAL A 111 1.24 -1.78 -8.54
N VAL A 112 2.41 -1.16 -8.36
CA VAL A 112 3.24 -1.40 -7.16
C VAL A 112 2.49 -1.00 -5.89
N ALA A 113 1.81 0.14 -5.91
CA ALA A 113 1.02 0.62 -4.77
C ALA A 113 -0.18 -0.30 -4.45
N TYR A 114 -0.85 -0.83 -5.48
CA TYR A 114 -1.88 -1.84 -5.32
C TYR A 114 -1.33 -3.11 -4.65
N GLY A 115 -0.17 -3.61 -5.09
CA GLY A 115 0.47 -4.76 -4.48
C GLY A 115 0.81 -4.54 -3.01
N GLN A 116 1.35 -3.36 -2.68
CA GLN A 116 1.62 -2.97 -1.30
C GLN A 116 0.34 -2.91 -0.46
N TRP A 117 -0.74 -2.30 -0.99
CA TRP A 117 -2.02 -2.22 -0.30
C TRP A 117 -2.62 -3.61 -0.06
N GLN A 118 -2.61 -4.49 -1.08
CA GLN A 118 -3.06 -5.88 -0.93
C GLN A 118 -2.29 -6.62 0.17
N PHE A 119 -0.96 -6.49 0.17
CA PHE A 119 -0.12 -7.08 1.21
C PHE A 119 -0.46 -6.53 2.61
N SER A 120 -0.61 -5.21 2.74
CA SER A 120 -1.02 -4.56 3.99
C SER A 120 -2.38 -5.08 4.47
N GLN A 121 -3.39 -5.17 3.59
CA GLN A 121 -4.72 -5.67 3.95
C GLN A 121 -4.68 -7.14 4.40
N MET A 122 -3.92 -7.99 3.72
CA MET A 122 -3.69 -9.38 4.12
C MET A 122 -3.09 -9.44 5.53
N VAL A 123 -2.02 -8.68 5.79
CA VAL A 123 -1.38 -8.64 7.11
C VAL A 123 -2.34 -8.15 8.19
N GLN A 124 -3.13 -7.11 7.93
CA GLN A 124 -4.08 -6.58 8.91
C GLN A 124 -5.17 -7.61 9.26
N ALA A 125 -5.66 -8.36 8.26
CA ALA A 125 -6.60 -9.46 8.50
C ALA A 125 -5.96 -10.57 9.35
N GLU A 126 -4.68 -10.88 9.13
CA GLU A 126 -3.94 -11.88 9.90
C GLU A 126 -3.59 -11.41 11.32
N LYS A 127 -3.48 -10.10 11.58
CA LYS A 127 -3.21 -9.55 12.92
C LYS A 127 -4.38 -9.71 13.89
N GLY A 128 -5.63 -9.71 13.40
CA GLY A 128 -6.85 -9.72 14.23
C GLY A 128 -6.85 -10.78 15.35
N PRO A 129 -6.59 -12.07 15.04
CA PRO A 129 -6.53 -13.13 16.05
C PRO A 129 -5.51 -12.89 17.16
N PHE A 130 -4.37 -12.26 16.86
CA PHE A 130 -3.31 -11.96 17.84
C PHE A 130 -3.63 -10.77 18.75
N MET A 131 -4.62 -9.94 18.37
CA MET A 131 -5.04 -8.76 19.14
C MET A 131 -6.24 -9.05 20.04
N THR A 132 -6.77 -10.26 20.01
CA THR A 132 -7.93 -10.65 20.82
C THR A 132 -7.43 -11.34 22.08
N ALA A 133 -7.76 -10.79 23.25
CA ALA A 133 -7.44 -11.45 24.52
C ALA A 133 -8.25 -12.75 24.66
N PRO A 134 -7.66 -13.86 25.14
CA PRO A 134 -8.39 -15.03 25.60
C PRO A 134 -9.54 -14.66 26.54
N ALA A 135 -10.66 -15.37 26.41
CA ALA A 135 -11.88 -15.10 27.17
C ALA A 135 -11.72 -15.32 28.68
N GLU A 136 -10.84 -16.25 29.09
CA GLU A 136 -10.52 -16.49 30.50
C GLU A 136 -9.01 -16.67 30.70
N PRO A 137 -8.41 -16.03 31.71
CA PRO A 137 -7.01 -16.26 32.04
C PRO A 137 -6.80 -17.68 32.57
N ALA A 138 -5.80 -18.38 32.01
CA ALA A 138 -5.36 -19.65 32.57
C ALA A 138 -4.81 -19.48 34.01
N ASP A 139 -5.01 -20.50 34.85
CA ASP A 139 -4.55 -20.46 36.23
C ASP A 139 -3.02 -20.33 36.34
N PRO A 140 -2.50 -19.57 37.34
CA PRO A 140 -1.08 -19.51 37.62
C PRO A 140 -0.45 -20.89 37.85
N LEU A 141 0.79 -21.06 37.38
CA LEU A 141 1.55 -22.29 37.60
C LEU A 141 1.84 -22.48 39.09
N SER A 142 1.22 -23.47 39.73
CA SER A 142 1.36 -23.70 41.17
C SER A 142 2.68 -24.38 41.54
N PRO A 143 3.23 -24.13 42.75
CA PRO A 143 4.42 -24.83 43.24
C PRO A 143 4.28 -26.36 43.25
N ASN A 144 3.08 -26.87 43.51
CA ASN A 144 2.81 -28.30 43.54
C ASN A 144 2.94 -28.94 42.14
N GLN A 145 2.44 -28.25 41.10
CA GLN A 145 2.64 -28.70 39.72
C GLN A 145 4.12 -28.73 39.34
N VAL A 146 4.92 -27.78 39.84
CA VAL A 146 6.37 -27.74 39.60
C VAL A 146 7.11 -28.87 40.31
N ALA A 147 6.72 -29.20 41.54
CA ALA A 147 7.39 -30.21 42.37
C ALA A 147 7.44 -31.61 41.73
N HIS A 148 6.49 -31.94 40.84
CA HIS A 148 6.43 -33.22 40.13
C HIS A 148 7.30 -33.28 38.85
N LEU A 149 7.86 -32.16 38.40
CA LEU A 149 8.66 -32.09 37.16
C LEU A 149 10.11 -32.52 37.38
N PRO A 150 10.87 -32.91 36.33
CA PRO A 150 12.30 -33.20 36.46
C PRO A 150 13.10 -32.02 37.00
N ALA A 151 14.15 -32.29 37.79
CA ALA A 151 14.96 -31.26 38.44
C ALA A 151 15.50 -30.15 37.50
N PRO A 152 15.90 -30.42 36.24
CA PRO A 152 16.27 -29.35 35.30
C PRO A 152 15.12 -28.38 34.98
N VAL A 153 13.89 -28.90 34.83
CA VAL A 153 12.70 -28.11 34.50
C VAL A 153 12.30 -27.25 35.70
N GLN A 154 12.32 -27.82 36.91
CA GLN A 154 12.07 -27.07 38.15
C GLN A 154 13.02 -25.87 38.27
N ARG A 155 14.33 -26.11 38.10
CA ARG A 155 15.35 -25.05 38.18
C ARG A 155 15.10 -23.95 37.15
N TRP A 156 14.72 -24.31 35.92
CA TRP A 156 14.42 -23.34 34.88
C TRP A 156 13.19 -22.49 35.22
N LEU A 157 12.08 -23.10 35.66
CA LEU A 157 10.84 -22.41 36.04
C LEU A 157 11.01 -21.48 37.24
N HIS A 158 11.78 -21.90 38.25
CA HIS A 158 12.10 -21.03 39.37
C HIS A 158 13.01 -19.88 38.95
N ARG A 159 14.01 -20.13 38.11
CA ARG A 159 14.95 -19.10 37.63
C ARG A 159 14.29 -18.11 36.67
N SER A 160 13.29 -18.53 35.89
CA SER A 160 12.49 -17.65 35.05
C SER A 160 11.41 -16.88 35.82
N ASN A 161 11.22 -17.16 37.12
CA ASN A 161 10.28 -16.49 38.01
C ASN A 161 8.80 -16.57 37.56
N VAL A 162 8.42 -17.66 36.90
CA VAL A 162 7.05 -17.86 36.37
C VAL A 162 6.12 -18.57 37.37
N VAL A 163 6.67 -19.22 38.40
CA VAL A 163 5.86 -19.95 39.40
C VAL A 163 5.01 -18.97 40.21
N GLY A 164 3.70 -19.22 40.26
CA GLY A 164 2.70 -18.35 40.90
C GLY A 164 2.39 -17.06 40.14
N LYS A 165 2.94 -16.87 38.93
CA LYS A 165 2.61 -15.75 38.05
C LYS A 165 1.49 -16.13 37.09
N GLN A 166 0.73 -15.13 36.67
CA GLN A 166 -0.26 -15.28 35.61
C GLN A 166 0.43 -15.72 34.31
N PRO A 167 -0.09 -16.72 33.59
CA PRO A 167 0.47 -17.16 32.32
C PRO A 167 0.52 -16.03 31.29
N LEU A 168 1.57 -16.02 30.48
CA LEU A 168 1.68 -15.13 29.33
C LEU A 168 0.71 -15.61 28.24
N GLN A 169 -0.18 -14.75 27.80
CA GLN A 169 -1.16 -15.08 26.74
C GLN A 169 -0.67 -14.65 25.36
N THR A 170 -0.10 -13.44 25.28
CA THR A 170 0.39 -12.85 24.04
C THR A 170 1.72 -12.15 24.27
N ALA A 171 2.52 -12.06 23.21
CA ALA A 171 3.72 -11.22 23.18
C ALA A 171 3.77 -10.42 21.88
N TYR A 172 4.21 -9.17 21.99
CA TYR A 172 4.48 -8.30 20.84
C TYR A 172 5.94 -7.85 20.90
N LEU A 173 6.65 -8.02 19.79
CA LEU A 173 8.05 -7.65 19.66
C LEU A 173 8.21 -6.65 18.52
N GLN A 174 9.04 -5.64 18.75
CA GLN A 174 9.60 -4.79 17.71
C GLN A 174 11.08 -5.10 17.56
N GLN A 175 11.51 -5.32 16.32
CA GLN A 175 12.85 -5.77 16.00
C GLN A 175 13.47 -4.80 14.99
N GLN A 176 14.76 -4.50 15.19
CA GLN A 176 15.60 -3.80 14.23
C GLN A 176 16.86 -4.61 14.04
N GLY A 177 17.30 -4.75 12.80
CA GLY A 177 18.49 -5.55 12.49
C GLY A 177 18.86 -5.50 11.03
N GLN A 178 19.54 -6.55 10.57
CA GLN A 178 19.90 -6.74 9.18
C GLN A 178 19.58 -8.17 8.74
N LEU A 179 19.21 -8.37 7.46
CA LEU A 179 19.15 -9.68 6.84
C LEU A 179 19.96 -9.73 5.54
N ARG A 180 20.27 -10.93 5.10
CA ARG A 180 20.77 -11.23 3.76
C ARG A 180 19.96 -12.39 3.19
N THR A 181 19.71 -12.38 1.88
CA THR A 181 18.88 -13.38 1.19
C THR A 181 19.69 -14.57 0.66
N SER A 182 21.03 -14.53 0.79
CA SER A 182 21.93 -15.63 0.48
C SER A 182 23.15 -15.58 1.43
N PRO A 183 23.90 -16.69 1.58
CA PRO A 183 25.10 -16.74 2.41
C PRO A 183 26.13 -15.65 2.07
N ASP A 184 26.29 -15.35 0.79
CA ASP A 184 27.26 -14.36 0.29
C ASP A 184 26.60 -13.00 -0.09
N GLY A 185 25.33 -12.82 0.26
CA GLY A 185 24.56 -11.62 -0.06
C GLY A 185 24.88 -10.43 0.84
N ALA A 186 24.57 -9.22 0.35
CA ALA A 186 24.72 -8.01 1.13
C ALA A 186 23.71 -7.94 2.29
N TRP A 187 24.16 -7.39 3.42
CA TRP A 187 23.30 -7.09 4.56
C TRP A 187 22.39 -5.91 4.25
N MET A 188 21.09 -6.10 4.48
CA MET A 188 20.03 -5.13 4.25
C MET A 188 19.35 -4.79 5.58
N PRO A 189 19.17 -3.51 5.92
CA PRO A 189 18.43 -3.11 7.11
C PRO A 189 17.00 -3.67 7.10
N VAL A 190 16.55 -4.16 8.26
CA VAL A 190 15.19 -4.64 8.47
C VAL A 190 14.60 -4.08 9.74
N GLN A 191 13.32 -3.72 9.66
CA GLN A 191 12.45 -3.50 10.80
C GLN A 191 11.36 -4.56 10.75
N ALA A 192 11.06 -5.18 11.88
CA ALA A 192 10.05 -6.21 11.95
C ALA A 192 9.19 -6.09 13.20
N GLU A 193 7.95 -6.55 13.07
CA GLU A 193 7.00 -6.73 14.14
C GLU A 193 6.69 -8.22 14.26
N GLN A 194 6.59 -8.72 15.49
CA GLN A 194 6.21 -10.11 15.73
C GLN A 194 5.15 -10.20 16.81
N PHE A 195 4.10 -10.95 16.53
CA PHE A 195 3.00 -11.25 17.43
C PHE A 195 3.04 -12.73 17.78
N PHE A 196 2.81 -13.06 19.04
CA PHE A 196 2.70 -14.43 19.53
C PHE A 196 1.42 -14.61 20.33
N THR A 197 0.84 -15.80 20.23
CA THR A 197 -0.20 -16.31 21.12
C THR A 197 0.28 -17.63 21.73
N VAL A 198 0.02 -17.83 23.02
CA VAL A 198 0.52 -19.00 23.77
C VAL A 198 -0.55 -20.07 23.91
N ASP A 199 -1.79 -19.71 24.27
CA ASP A 199 -2.87 -20.68 24.52
C ASP A 199 -3.30 -21.44 23.26
N THR A 200 -3.55 -20.69 22.18
CA THR A 200 -3.58 -21.23 20.82
C THR A 200 -2.25 -20.84 20.17
N PRO A 201 -1.25 -21.74 20.15
CA PRO A 201 0.09 -21.40 19.68
C PRO A 201 0.03 -20.86 18.27
N GLY A 202 0.55 -19.65 18.09
CA GLY A 202 0.61 -19.01 16.80
C GLY A 202 1.65 -17.90 16.84
N PHE A 203 2.19 -17.58 15.67
CA PHE A 203 2.92 -16.33 15.51
C PHE A 203 2.65 -15.69 14.16
N LEU A 204 2.80 -14.38 14.12
CA LEU A 204 2.81 -13.59 12.89
C LEU A 204 4.03 -12.68 12.94
N TRP A 205 4.94 -12.88 11.99
CA TRP A 205 6.10 -12.04 11.79
C TRP A 205 5.94 -11.23 10.50
N VAL A 206 6.11 -9.92 10.60
CA VAL A 206 5.98 -9.00 9.47
C VAL A 206 7.23 -8.15 9.42
N ALA A 207 7.87 -8.10 8.26
CA ALA A 207 9.14 -7.40 8.08
C ALA A 207 9.08 -6.42 6.91
N GLN A 208 9.77 -5.30 7.10
CA GLN A 208 10.07 -4.34 6.06
C GLN A 208 11.59 -4.25 5.89
N VAL A 209 12.06 -4.64 4.72
CA VAL A 209 13.46 -4.71 4.35
C VAL A 209 13.78 -3.58 3.39
N GLN A 210 14.85 -2.85 3.64
CA GLN A 210 15.39 -1.89 2.69
C GLN A 210 16.44 -2.57 1.81
N ALA A 211 16.01 -3.11 0.67
CA ALA A 211 16.89 -3.88 -0.21
C ALA A 211 17.84 -3.00 -1.04
N ALA A 212 17.36 -1.83 -1.47
CA ALA A 212 18.17 -0.80 -2.12
C ALA A 212 17.52 0.58 -1.91
N PRO A 213 18.16 1.70 -2.27
CA PRO A 213 17.49 2.99 -2.31
C PRO A 213 16.21 2.90 -3.15
N MET A 214 15.07 3.29 -2.55
CA MET A 214 13.72 3.22 -3.16
C MET A 214 13.14 1.81 -3.40
N VAL A 215 13.86 0.74 -3.05
CA VAL A 215 13.40 -0.65 -3.22
C VAL A 215 13.24 -1.28 -1.84
N HIS A 216 12.00 -1.66 -1.54
CA HIS A 216 11.65 -2.34 -0.29
C HIS A 216 11.16 -3.76 -0.58
N LEU A 217 11.51 -4.69 0.30
CA LEU A 217 10.90 -6.02 0.33
C LEU A 217 10.00 -6.09 1.56
N ALA A 218 8.78 -6.59 1.38
CA ALA A 218 7.87 -6.92 2.46
C ALA A 218 7.96 -8.42 2.74
N GLY A 219 8.23 -8.79 3.99
CA GLY A 219 8.31 -10.17 4.45
C GLY A 219 7.14 -10.49 5.38
N ARG A 220 6.65 -11.72 5.30
CA ARG A 220 5.60 -12.24 6.18
C ARG A 220 5.84 -13.72 6.43
N ASP A 221 5.81 -14.12 7.69
CA ASP A 221 5.89 -15.52 8.11
C ASP A 221 4.87 -15.80 9.23
N LYS A 222 4.32 -17.01 9.26
CA LYS A 222 3.32 -17.45 10.26
C LYS A 222 3.27 -18.97 10.40
N TYR A 223 2.81 -19.46 11.55
CA TYR A 223 2.25 -20.80 11.72
C TYR A 223 0.95 -20.75 12.52
#